data_AF-A0A2C9LBX7-F1
#
_entry.id   AF-A0A2C9LBX7-F1
#
_cell.length_a   1.000
_cell.length_b   1.000
_cell.length_c   1.000
_cell.angle_alpha   90.00
_cell.angle_beta   90.00
_cell.angle_gamma   90.00
#
_symmetry.space_group_name_H-M   'P 1'
#
loop_
_entity.id
_entity.type
_entity.pdbx_description
1 polymer ?
#
loop_
_entity_poly.entity_id
_entity_poly.type
_entity_poly.pdbx_seq_one_letter_code
_entity_poly.pdbx_strand_id
1 'polypeptide(L)'
;MASENDPVYCLCRMPYDETRFMIECDVCKDWFHGGCVGVQEHQAADIEIYHCPSCALKHGPLVLKHRRNWHRHDYSEDGSKLKTAVQTGTVVFIKELKNRSFPR
;
A
#
# COMPACT_ATOMS: atom_id res chain seq x y z
N MET A 1 28.31 3.66 0.48
CA MET A 1 29.41 3.06 1.29
C MET A 1 28.77 2.68 2.60
N ALA A 2 28.57 1.39 2.87
CA ALA A 2 28.07 0.94 4.17
C ALA A 2 29.25 0.84 5.14
N SER A 3 29.11 1.38 6.35
CA SER A 3 30.09 1.22 7.43
C SER A 3 29.86 -0.10 8.17
N GLU A 4 30.88 -0.67 8.80
CA GLU A 4 30.78 -1.94 9.57
C GLU A 4 29.77 -1.90 10.73
N ASN A 5 29.21 -0.73 11.06
CA ASN A 5 28.27 -0.54 12.16
C ASN A 5 26.87 -0.11 11.69
N ASP A 6 26.59 -0.17 10.39
CA ASP A 6 25.27 0.19 9.88
C ASP A 6 24.24 -0.88 10.26
N PRO A 7 23.05 -0.49 10.74
CA PRO A 7 22.00 -1.44 11.07
C PRO A 7 21.55 -2.20 9.82
N VAL A 8 21.43 -3.51 9.94
CA VAL A 8 20.96 -4.40 8.87
C VAL A 8 19.49 -4.76 9.09
N TYR A 9 18.76 -4.83 7.98
CA TYR A 9 17.33 -5.08 7.97
C TYR A 9 16.98 -6.23 7.02
N CYS A 10 15.69 -6.58 7.01
CA CYS A 10 15.08 -7.53 6.10
C CYS A 10 15.65 -8.96 6.27
N LEU A 11 15.03 -9.89 5.55
CA LEU A 11 15.47 -11.29 5.46
C LEU A 11 16.87 -11.41 4.84
N CYS A 12 17.26 -10.45 3.98
CA CYS A 12 18.55 -10.45 3.30
C CYS A 12 19.71 -9.86 4.13
N ARG A 13 19.44 -9.32 5.33
CA ARG A 13 20.45 -8.74 6.24
C ARG A 13 21.39 -7.75 5.55
N MET A 14 20.81 -6.88 4.75
CA MET A 14 21.54 -5.80 4.08
C MET A 14 21.28 -4.47 4.80
N PRO A 15 22.24 -3.53 4.78
CA PRO A 15 22.02 -2.16 5.22
C PRO A 15 20.88 -1.49 4.44
N TYR A 16 20.38 -0.38 4.99
CA TYR A 16 19.38 0.45 4.32
C TYR A 16 19.91 1.01 2.98
N ASP A 17 19.04 1.04 1.98
CA ASP A 17 19.28 1.59 0.65
C ASP A 17 18.07 2.43 0.25
N GLU A 18 18.25 3.73 0.13
CA GLU A 18 17.19 4.70 -0.19
C GLU A 18 16.53 4.48 -1.55
N THR A 19 17.19 3.74 -2.45
CA THR A 19 16.65 3.43 -3.79
C THR A 19 15.68 2.25 -3.79
N ARG A 20 15.60 1.52 -2.67
CA ARG A 20 14.81 0.30 -2.55
C ARG A 20 13.62 0.52 -1.62
N PHE A 21 12.42 0.41 -2.16
CA PHE A 21 11.19 0.43 -1.38
C PHE A 21 11.22 -0.62 -0.24
N MET A 22 10.90 -0.17 0.99
CA MET A 22 10.78 -1.00 2.18
C MET A 22 9.44 -0.78 2.88
N ILE A 23 8.99 -1.82 3.59
CA ILE A 23 7.76 -1.82 4.40
C ILE A 23 8.05 -2.39 5.80
N GLU A 24 7.51 -1.75 6.84
CA GLU A 24 7.69 -2.15 8.25
C GLU A 24 6.65 -3.19 8.67
N CYS A 25 7.08 -4.25 9.36
CA CYS A 25 6.15 -5.22 9.94
C CYS A 25 5.57 -4.76 11.27
N ASP A 26 4.24 -4.79 11.40
CA ASP A 26 3.52 -4.35 12.60
C ASP A 26 3.78 -5.18 13.87
N VAL A 27 4.30 -6.40 13.71
CA VAL A 27 4.57 -7.32 14.81
C VAL A 27 6.01 -7.20 15.30
N CYS A 28 6.99 -7.46 14.43
CA CYS A 28 8.40 -7.50 14.82
C CYS A 28 9.13 -6.17 14.70
N LYS A 29 8.49 -5.14 14.11
CA LYS A 29 9.06 -3.80 13.92
C LYS A 29 10.37 -3.77 13.11
N ASP A 30 10.58 -4.81 12.31
CA ASP A 30 11.68 -4.89 11.33
C ASP A 30 11.19 -4.42 9.95
N TRP A 31 12.13 -4.00 9.11
CA TRP A 31 11.89 -3.43 7.78
C TRP A 31 12.24 -4.43 6.69
N PHE A 32 11.40 -4.51 5.67
CA PHE A 32 11.53 -5.50 4.60
C PHE A 32 11.53 -4.83 3.24
N HIS A 33 12.53 -5.12 2.41
CA HIS A 33 12.49 -4.73 1.00
C HIS A 33 11.28 -5.35 0.32
N GLY A 34 10.47 -4.54 -0.37
CA GLY A 34 9.27 -5.04 -1.05
C GLY A 34 9.56 -6.21 -1.99
N GLY A 35 10.66 -6.13 -2.75
CA GLY A 35 11.12 -7.22 -3.62
C GLY A 35 11.52 -8.50 -2.89
N CYS A 36 11.98 -8.43 -1.64
CA CYS A 36 12.32 -9.62 -0.85
C CYS A 36 11.09 -10.35 -0.28
N VAL A 37 9.96 -9.66 -0.19
CA VAL A 37 8.72 -10.18 0.44
C VAL A 37 7.52 -10.18 -0.50
N GLY A 38 7.72 -9.87 -1.79
CA GLY A 38 6.68 -9.89 -2.81
C GLY A 38 5.67 -8.76 -2.71
N VAL A 39 6.04 -7.62 -2.12
CA VAL A 39 5.19 -6.43 -2.00
C VAL A 39 5.71 -5.35 -2.96
N GLN A 40 4.87 -4.94 -3.91
CA GLN A 40 5.17 -3.83 -4.80
C GLN A 40 4.81 -2.49 -4.13
N GLU A 41 5.52 -1.42 -4.49
CA GLU A 41 5.34 -0.09 -3.91
C GLU A 41 3.89 0.41 -4.00
N HIS A 42 3.21 0.20 -5.14
CA HIS A 42 1.81 0.62 -5.31
C HIS A 42 0.83 -0.13 -4.40
N GLN A 43 1.16 -1.35 -3.97
CA GLN A 43 0.32 -2.14 -3.06
C GLN A 43 0.43 -1.63 -1.62
N ALA A 44 1.53 -0.95 -1.26
CA ALA A 44 1.75 -0.46 0.10
C ALA A 44 0.67 0.51 0.55
N ALA A 45 0.13 1.31 -0.37
CA ALA A 45 -0.98 2.22 -0.11
C ALA A 45 -2.26 1.49 0.32
N ASP A 46 -2.40 0.21 -0.02
CA ASP A 46 -3.57 -0.63 0.25
C ASP A 46 -3.44 -1.48 1.51
N ILE A 47 -2.23 -1.67 2.01
CA ILE A 47 -1.97 -2.49 3.21
C ILE A 47 -2.25 -1.63 4.45
N GLU A 48 -3.17 -2.10 5.28
CA GLU A 48 -3.50 -1.49 6.58
C GLU A 48 -2.58 -2.02 7.69
N ILE A 49 -2.30 -3.32 7.68
CA ILE A 49 -1.38 -3.98 8.62
C ILE A 49 -0.48 -4.93 7.83
N TYR A 50 0.84 -4.73 7.91
CA TYR A 50 1.80 -5.61 7.26
C TYR A 50 2.40 -6.62 8.25
N HIS A 51 2.21 -7.90 7.94
CA HIS A 51 2.90 -9.00 8.60
C HIS A 51 3.94 -9.60 7.65
N CYS A 52 5.21 -9.61 8.07
CA CYS A 52 6.27 -10.28 7.32
C CYS A 52 6.05 -11.81 7.27
N PRO A 53 6.70 -12.55 6.35
CA PRO A 53 6.45 -13.98 6.16
C PRO A 53 6.52 -14.81 7.46
N SER A 54 7.47 -14.50 8.34
CA SER A 54 7.62 -15.18 9.63
C SER A 54 6.51 -14.83 10.62
N CYS A 55 6.11 -13.56 10.72
CA CYS A 55 5.05 -13.12 11.63
C CYS A 55 3.68 -13.58 11.15
N ALA A 56 3.48 -13.71 9.83
CA ALA A 56 2.22 -14.11 9.26
C ALA A 56 1.77 -15.51 9.70
N LEU A 57 2.72 -16.40 9.98
CA LEU A 57 2.45 -17.75 10.48
C LEU A 57 1.75 -17.78 11.85
N LYS A 58 1.96 -16.76 12.68
CA LYS A 58 1.43 -16.69 14.06
C LYS A 58 0.35 -15.64 14.23
N HIS A 59 0.44 -14.53 13.49
CA HIS A 59 -0.43 -13.37 13.62
C HIS A 59 -1.43 -13.24 12.46
N GLY A 60 -1.41 -14.18 11.51
CA GLY A 60 -2.26 -14.16 10.33
C GLY A 60 -1.65 -13.36 9.17
N PRO A 61 -2.26 -13.38 7.98
CA PRO A 61 -1.77 -12.64 6.82
C PRO A 61 -1.81 -11.11 7.05
N LEU A 62 -1.28 -10.37 6.08
CA LEU A 62 -1.48 -8.92 6.03
C LEU A 62 -2.98 -8.57 5.95
N VAL A 63 -3.33 -7.37 6.42
CA VAL A 63 -4.70 -6.83 6.36
C VAL A 63 -4.71 -5.68 5.35
N LEU A 64 -5.67 -5.72 4.41
CA LEU A 64 -5.88 -4.64 3.43
C LEU A 64 -6.91 -3.64 3.96
N LYS A 65 -6.77 -2.38 3.57
CA LYS A 65 -7.72 -1.31 3.87
C LYS A 65 -9.11 -1.68 3.38
N HIS A 66 -10.11 -1.42 4.22
CA HIS A 66 -11.50 -1.65 3.83
C HIS A 66 -12.01 -0.57 2.86
N ARG A 67 -12.54 -0.98 1.71
CA ARG A 67 -13.19 -0.07 0.76
C ARG A 67 -14.52 0.45 1.29
N ARG A 68 -14.60 1.77 1.48
CA ARG A 68 -15.80 2.50 1.94
C ARG A 68 -16.41 3.39 0.86
N ASN A 69 -15.69 3.66 -0.22
CA ASN A 69 -16.20 4.47 -1.33
C ASN A 69 -15.64 4.05 -2.70
N TRP A 70 -16.23 4.59 -3.77
CA TRP A 70 -15.89 4.28 -5.17
C TRP A 70 -15.59 5.51 -6.02
N HIS A 71 -15.64 6.70 -5.41
CA HIS A 71 -15.52 8.00 -6.07
C HIS A 71 -14.29 8.80 -5.61
N ARG A 72 -13.49 8.26 -4.68
CA ARG A 72 -12.27 8.86 -4.15
C ARG A 72 -11.04 8.00 -4.43
N HIS A 73 -9.87 8.62 -4.48
CA HIS A 73 -8.57 7.94 -4.58
C HIS A 73 -8.24 7.20 -3.29
N ASP A 74 -8.45 7.84 -2.14
CA ASP A 74 -8.51 7.12 -0.87
C ASP A 74 -9.88 6.46 -0.76
N TYR A 75 -9.94 5.19 -1.16
CA TYR A 75 -11.16 4.41 -1.12
C TYR A 75 -11.58 4.02 0.30
N SER A 76 -10.75 4.26 1.31
CA SER A 76 -11.04 3.98 2.72
C SER A 76 -11.68 5.18 3.44
N GLU A 77 -11.63 6.39 2.85
CA GLU A 77 -12.36 7.57 3.33
C GLU A 77 -13.86 7.26 3.49
N ASP A 78 -14.46 7.80 4.56
CA ASP A 78 -15.89 7.66 4.81
C ASP A 78 -16.73 8.26 3.67
N GLY A 79 -17.41 7.38 2.95
CA GLY A 79 -18.31 7.74 1.85
C GLY A 79 -19.58 8.46 2.30
N SER A 80 -19.87 8.50 3.60
CA SER A 80 -21.01 9.25 4.17
C SER A 80 -20.85 10.76 4.03
N LYS A 81 -19.63 11.24 3.76
CA LYS A 81 -19.38 12.62 3.33
C LYS A 81 -19.87 12.80 1.88
N LEU A 82 -21.19 12.82 1.70
CA LEU A 82 -21.96 12.96 0.46
C LEU A 82 -21.60 14.21 -0.38
N LYS A 83 -20.73 15.10 0.11
CA LYS A 83 -20.33 16.35 -0.53
C LYS A 83 -18.97 16.29 -1.25
N THR A 84 -18.26 15.17 -1.23
CA THR A 84 -16.95 15.09 -1.88
C THR A 84 -17.08 14.85 -3.38
N ALA A 85 -16.39 15.65 -4.18
CA ALA A 85 -16.39 15.52 -5.64
C ALA A 85 -15.77 14.18 -6.09
N VAL A 86 -16.31 13.64 -7.18
CA VAL A 86 -15.79 12.47 -7.87
C VAL A 86 -14.39 12.78 -8.41
N GLN A 87 -13.40 11.94 -8.09
CA GLN A 87 -12.02 12.12 -8.54
C GLN A 87 -11.74 11.33 -9.83
N THR A 88 -10.90 11.89 -10.70
CA THR A 88 -10.51 11.30 -11.98
C THR A 88 -9.91 9.90 -11.80
N GLY A 89 -10.25 8.98 -12.70
CA GLY A 89 -9.74 7.60 -12.67
C GLY A 89 -10.42 6.67 -11.67
N THR A 90 -11.31 7.18 -10.81
CA THR A 90 -12.11 6.35 -9.90
C THR A 90 -13.20 5.56 -10.66
N VAL A 91 -13.75 4.53 -10.04
CA VAL A 91 -14.77 3.68 -10.66
C VAL A 91 -16.00 4.50 -11.05
N VAL A 92 -16.43 5.43 -10.19
CA VAL A 92 -17.55 6.34 -10.50
C VAL A 92 -17.18 7.27 -11.65
N PHE A 93 -15.98 7.85 -11.66
CA PHE A 93 -15.54 8.70 -12.78
C PHE A 93 -15.57 7.95 -14.12
N ILE A 94 -15.05 6.72 -14.17
CA ILE A 94 -15.04 5.93 -15.40
C ILE A 94 -16.46 5.58 -15.84
N LYS A 95 -17.37 5.28 -14.91
CA LYS A 95 -18.78 5.04 -15.20
C LYS A 95 -19.45 6.29 -15.80
N GLU A 96 -19.21 7.46 -15.22
CA GLU A 96 -19.71 8.72 -15.76
C GLU A 96 -19.12 9.03 -17.13
N LEU A 97 -17.80 8.87 -17.29
CA LEU A 97 -17.09 9.14 -18.53
C LEU A 97 -17.62 8.29 -19.69
N LYS A 98 -17.88 7.00 -19.45
CA LYS A 98 -18.48 6.09 -20.43
C LYS A 98 -19.89 6.51 -20.87
N ASN A 99 -20.60 7.29 -20.06
CA ASN A 99 -21.95 7.76 -20.34
C ASN A 99 -21.98 9.20 -20.91
N ARG A 100 -20.83 9.86 -21.07
CA ARG A 100 -20.76 11.20 -21.65
C ARG A 100 -20.76 11.12 -23.18
N SER A 101 -21.53 12.00 -23.82
CA SER A 101 -21.47 12.22 -25.27
C SER A 101 -20.40 13.25 -25.59
N PHE A 102 -19.47 12.90 -26.49
CA PHE A 102 -18.46 13.82 -26.99
C PHE A 102 -18.78 14.17 -28.44
N PRO A 103 -18.63 15.45 -28.85
CA PRO A 103 -18.69 15.80 -30.27
C PRO A 103 -17.59 15.04 -31.02
N ARG A 104 -17.88 14.65 -32.26
CA ARG A 104 -16.89 14.07 -33.17
C ARG A 104 -15.89 15.12 -33.62
#